data_AF-A0A832J2H6-F1
#
_entry.id   AF-A0A832J2H6-F1
#
_cell.length_a   1.000
_cell.length_b   1.000
_cell.length_c   1.000
_cell.angle_alpha   90.00
_cell.angle_beta   90.00
_cell.angle_gamma   90.00
#
_symmetry.space_group_name_H-M   'P 1'
#
loop_
_entity.id
_entity.type
_entity.pdbx_description
1 polymer ?
#
loop_
_entity_poly.entity_id
_entity_poly.type
_entity_poly.pdbx_seq_one_letter_code
_entity_poly.pdbx_strand_id
1 'polypeptide(L)' 'RFLADSRAYMTVAIGCTGGQHRSVYLSQRMAKHFHKADIDVLLRHRELA' A
#
# COMPACT_ATOMS: atom_id res chain seq x y z
N ARG A 1 1.35 -17.06 7.49
CA ARG A 1 2.49 -16.11 7.45
C ARG A 1 2.75 -15.81 5.97
N PHE A 2 2.48 -14.60 5.48
CA PHE A 2 2.72 -14.29 4.05
C PHE A 2 4.20 -14.45 3.66
N LEU A 3 5.11 -14.05 4.55
CA LEU A 3 6.56 -14.23 4.38
C LEU A 3 7.03 -15.70 4.26
N ALA A 4 6.17 -16.66 4.58
CA ALA A 4 6.46 -18.09 4.46
C ALA A 4 5.69 -18.75 3.29
N ASP A 5 4.93 -17.96 2.51
CA ASP A 5 4.18 -18.41 1.34
C ASP A 5 4.96 -18.10 0.06
N SER A 6 4.78 -18.90 -0.99
CA SER A 6 5.51 -18.79 -2.27
C SER A 6 4.99 -17.65 -3.16
N ARG A 7 4.40 -16.60 -2.57
CA ARG A 7 3.79 -15.48 -3.30
C ARG A 7 4.78 -14.33 -3.42
N ALA A 8 5.10 -13.95 -4.66
CA ALA A 8 6.03 -12.87 -4.95
C ALA A 8 5.51 -11.49 -4.53
N TYR A 9 4.19 -11.27 -4.50
CA TYR A 9 3.58 -9.97 -4.19
C TYR A 9 2.33 -10.12 -3.33
N MET A 10 2.15 -9.18 -2.40
CA MET A 10 0.90 -8.95 -1.68
C MET A 10 0.37 -7.58 -2.05
N THR A 11 -0.82 -7.53 -2.65
CA THR A 11 -1.48 -6.27 -3.00
C THR A 11 -2.51 -5.93 -1.92
N VAL A 12 -2.38 -4.74 -1.32
CA VAL A 12 -3.36 -4.19 -0.38
C VAL A 12 -4.02 -2.97 -1.01
N ALA A 13 -5.34 -3.03 -1.22
CA ALA A 13 -6.11 -1.93 -1.79
C ALA A 13 -6.82 -1.12 -0.70
N ILE A 14 -6.73 0.20 -0.77
CA ILE A 14 -7.40 1.13 0.16
C ILE A 14 -8.29 2.07 -0.66
N GLY A 15 -9.59 2.06 -0.35
CA GLY A 15 -10.59 2.84 -1.05
C GLY A 15 -11.18 3.96 -0.19
N CYS A 16 -11.50 5.07 -0.84
CA CYS A 16 -12.44 6.08 -0.34
C CYS A 16 -13.33 6.49 -1.52
N THR A 17 -14.47 7.15 -1.28
CA THR A 17 -15.46 7.42 -2.34
C THR A 17 -14.88 7.98 -3.64
N GLY A 18 -13.99 8.98 -3.55
CA GLY A 18 -13.36 9.60 -4.72
C GLY A 18 -11.90 9.21 -4.95
N GLY A 19 -11.32 8.30 -4.16
CA GLY A 19 -9.95 7.81 -4.32
C GLY A 19 -8.79 8.82 -4.21
N GLN A 20 -9.06 10.12 -4.01
CA GLN A 20 -8.05 11.20 -4.09
C GLN A 20 -7.55 11.72 -2.72
N HIS A 21 -8.25 11.45 -1.62
CA HIS A 21 -7.97 12.08 -0.32
C HIS A 21 -7.57 11.07 0.76
N ARG A 22 -8.57 10.37 1.33
CA ARG A 22 -8.38 9.49 2.51
C ARG A 22 -7.56 8.25 2.17
N SER A 23 -7.86 7.61 1.05
CA SER A 23 -7.11 6.44 0.56
C SER A 23 -5.66 6.77 0.24
N VAL A 24 -5.41 7.94 -0.37
CA VAL A 24 -4.06 8.43 -0.73
C VAL A 24 -3.23 8.65 0.54
N TYR A 25 -3.77 9.41 1.50
CA TYR A 25 -3.09 9.67 2.77
C TYR A 25 -2.75 8.37 3.52
N LEU A 26 -3.72 7.47 3.65
CA LEU A 26 -3.52 6.24 4.43
C LEU A 26 -2.52 5.31 3.76
N SER A 27 -2.59 5.12 2.44
CA SER A 27 -1.65 4.27 1.71
C SER A 27 -0.21 4.81 1.76
N GLN A 28 -0.01 6.12 1.67
CA GLN A 28 1.30 6.74 1.89
C GLN A 28 1.81 6.52 3.32
N ARG A 29 0.95 6.66 4.32
CA ARG A 29 1.32 6.44 5.72
C ARG A 29 1.72 4.98 5.98
N MET A 30 1.01 4.03 5.37
CA MET A 30 1.35 2.61 5.44
C MET A 30 2.69 2.31 4.76
N ALA A 31 2.94 2.83 3.56
CA ALA A 31 4.23 2.67 2.89
C ALA A 31 5.39 3.17 3.77
N LYS A 32 5.28 4.38 4.33
CA LYS A 32 6.27 4.92 5.28
C LYS A 32 6.46 4.06 6.53
N HIS A 33 5.39 3.45 7.03
CA HIS A 33 5.48 2.56 8.19
C HIS A 33 6.22 1.26 7.85
N PHE A 34 5.91 0.64 6.72
CA PHE A 34 6.53 -0.62 6.30
C PHE A 34 7.97 -0.46 5.84
N HIS A 35 8.33 0.67 5.23
CA HIS A 35 9.72 0.98 4.95
C HIS A 35 10.59 1.04 6.21
N LYS A 36 10.04 1.48 7.36
CA LYS A 36 10.76 1.42 8.64
C LYS A 36 10.98 -0.01 9.16
N ALA A 37 10.21 -0.97 8.66
CA ALA A 37 10.33 -2.38 8.96
C ALA A 37 11.15 -3.14 7.89
N ASP A 38 11.86 -2.42 7.02
CA ASP A 38 12.66 -2.97 5.92
C ASP A 38 11.84 -3.81 4.91
N ILE A 39 10.56 -3.48 4.77
CA ILE A 39 9.67 -4.10 3.79
C ILE A 39 9.60 -3.18 2.57
N ASP A 40 9.90 -3.73 1.40
CA ASP A 40 9.74 -3.02 0.14
C ASP A 40 8.25 -2.87 -0.21
N VAL A 41 7.86 -1.66 -0.59
CA VAL A 41 6.46 -1.29 -0.84
C VAL A 41 6.35 -0.51 -2.13
N LEU A 42 5.64 -1.09 -3.09
CA LEU A 42 5.24 -0.39 -4.31
C LEU A 42 3.91 0.35 -4.07
N LEU A 43 3.95 1.68 -4.05
CA LEU A 43 2.76 2.52 -3.88
C LEU A 43 2.18 2.95 -5.24
N ARG A 44 0.86 2.77 -5.43
CA ARG A 44 0.13 3.24 -6.62
C ARG A 44 -1.18 3.93 -6.22
N HIS A 45 -1.43 5.12 -6.74
CA HIS A 45 -2.68 5.86 -6.56
C HIS A 45 -3.48 5.85 -7.86
N ARG A 46 -4.50 4.98 -7.97
CA ARG A 46 -5.24 4.76 -9.22
C ARG A 46 -5.93 6.03 -9.74
N GLU A 47 -6.56 6.80 -8.85
CA GLU A 47 -7.34 8.01 -9.21
C GLU A 47 -6.48 9.28 -9.29
N LEU A 48 -5.16 9.18 -9.14
CA LEU A 48 -4.20 10.29 -9.32
C LEU A 48 -3.25 10.04 -10.52
N ALA A 49 -3.52 9.00 -11.30
CA ALA A 49 -2.76 8.64 -12.49
C ALA A 49 -3.19 9.47 -13.70
#